data_AF-A0A6M0EQR6-F1
#
_entry.id   AF-A0A6M0EQR6-F1
#
_cell.length_a   1.000
_cell.length_b   1.000
_cell.length_c   1.000
_cell.angle_alpha   90.00
_cell.angle_beta   90.00
_cell.angle_gamma   90.00
#
_symmetry.space_group_name_H-M   'P 1'
#
loop_
_entity.id
_entity.type
_entity.pdbx_description
1 polymer ?
#
loop_
_entity_poly.entity_id
_entity_poly.type
_entity_poly.pdbx_seq_one_letter_code
_entity_poly.pdbx_strand_id
1 'polypeptide(L)'
;MKNFFISYNGADKVWAEWIAWILEEADYSVVIQAWDFRPGGNFVLEMHKAAAGTEKTIAVLSENYLNAEYTHSEWATAFTQDPQGQKRILIPIRVGECKPTGLLKPLIYADLVNLSEHEAQNAVLGALSERAKPDSKPQFPGGGEKSQQESKPLFPGSCELVPQAHMEKPVTAPKPKRSLSPAERMNLKRKLDGLPPQQLDTLIFTLEPPDGLIPPMPAPHGDRVSALLNWAKGTGGCGLSSLQEILEEIINPQ
;
A
#
# COMPACT_ATOMS: atom_id res chain seq x y z
N MET A 1 -32.67 11.65 8.26
CA MET A 1 -31.36 11.97 7.66
C MET A 1 -30.79 10.64 7.19
N LYS A 2 -30.17 10.57 6.01
CA LYS A 2 -29.56 9.30 5.57
C LYS A 2 -28.22 9.12 6.29
N ASN A 3 -27.79 7.88 6.54
CA ASN A 3 -26.59 7.63 7.34
C ASN A 3 -25.32 7.89 6.53
N PHE A 4 -25.25 7.37 5.30
CA PHE A 4 -24.03 7.39 4.51
C PHE A 4 -24.25 7.92 3.10
N PHE A 5 -23.32 8.73 2.61
CA PHE A 5 -23.16 9.05 1.20
C PHE A 5 -21.90 8.37 0.67
N ILE A 6 -21.98 7.65 -0.46
CA ILE A 6 -20.82 7.00 -1.08
C ILE A 6 -20.31 7.85 -2.25
N SER A 7 -19.12 8.42 -2.08
CA SER A 7 -18.36 9.09 -3.14
C SER A 7 -17.37 8.12 -3.75
N TYR A 8 -17.39 7.99 -5.07
CA TYR A 8 -16.60 7.03 -5.83
C TYR A 8 -16.32 7.57 -7.24
N ASN A 9 -15.30 7.03 -7.90
CA ASN A 9 -15.05 7.30 -9.32
C ASN A 9 -15.88 6.36 -10.18
N GLY A 10 -16.34 6.79 -11.36
CA GLY A 10 -17.12 5.92 -12.26
C GLY A 10 -16.46 4.57 -12.58
N ALA A 11 -15.13 4.47 -12.58
CA ALA A 11 -14.40 3.21 -12.74
C ALA A 11 -14.62 2.21 -11.58
N ASP A 12 -14.89 2.72 -10.37
CA ASP A 12 -15.09 1.94 -9.15
C ASP A 12 -16.58 1.73 -8.83
N LYS A 13 -17.47 1.98 -9.81
CA LYS A 13 -18.93 1.87 -9.62
C LYS A 13 -19.35 0.53 -9.02
N VAL A 14 -18.79 -0.57 -9.51
CA VAL A 14 -19.14 -1.93 -9.06
C VAL A 14 -18.83 -2.10 -7.56
N TRP A 15 -17.69 -1.61 -7.11
CA TRP A 15 -17.33 -1.60 -5.70
C TRP A 15 -18.25 -0.72 -4.87
N ALA A 16 -18.59 0.47 -5.36
CA ALA A 16 -19.49 1.38 -4.67
C ALA A 16 -20.89 0.79 -4.50
N GLU A 17 -21.44 0.15 -5.54
CA GLU A 17 -22.74 -0.54 -5.48
C GLU A 17 -22.71 -1.74 -4.51
N TRP A 18 -21.62 -2.51 -4.49
CA TRP A 18 -21.46 -3.63 -3.56
C TRP A 18 -21.36 -3.17 -2.10
N ILE A 19 -20.59 -2.09 -1.83
CA ILE A 19 -20.53 -1.48 -0.50
C ILE A 19 -21.91 -0.96 -0.10
N ALA A 20 -22.62 -0.25 -0.99
CA ALA A 20 -23.96 0.26 -0.73
C ALA A 20 -24.93 -0.87 -0.35
N TRP A 21 -24.88 -1.99 -1.08
CA TRP A 21 -25.73 -3.15 -0.83
C TRP A 21 -25.51 -3.73 0.58
N ILE A 22 -24.25 -3.97 0.96
CA ILE A 22 -23.90 -4.49 2.29
C ILE A 22 -24.40 -3.58 3.41
N LEU A 23 -24.30 -2.27 3.21
CA LEU A 23 -24.75 -1.29 4.18
C LEU A 23 -26.28 -1.30 4.33
N GLU A 24 -27.02 -1.40 3.24
CA GLU A 24 -28.49 -1.53 3.29
C GLU A 24 -28.93 -2.86 3.92
N GLU A 25 -28.22 -3.97 3.67
CA GLU A 25 -28.48 -5.25 4.35
C GLU A 25 -28.18 -5.20 5.86
N ALA A 26 -27.31 -4.29 6.29
CA ALA A 26 -27.04 -4.03 7.69
C ALA A 26 -27.95 -2.93 8.30
N ASP A 27 -29.10 -2.66 7.66
CA ASP A 27 -30.12 -1.69 8.08
C ASP A 27 -29.67 -0.21 8.07
N TYR A 28 -28.59 0.13 7.36
CA TYR A 28 -28.18 1.52 7.16
C TYR A 28 -28.82 2.14 5.93
N SER A 29 -29.10 3.45 6.00
CA SER A 29 -29.59 4.19 4.85
C SER A 29 -28.45 4.85 4.06
N VAL A 30 -28.39 4.59 2.75
CA VAL A 30 -27.29 5.02 1.88
C VAL A 30 -27.80 5.95 0.76
N VAL A 31 -26.96 6.89 0.34
CA VAL A 31 -27.06 7.60 -0.95
C VAL A 31 -25.89 7.18 -1.83
N ILE A 32 -26.19 6.75 -3.05
CA ILE A 32 -25.18 6.49 -4.07
C ILE A 32 -25.63 7.06 -5.41
N GLN A 33 -24.72 7.72 -6.12
CA GLN A 33 -24.98 8.30 -7.44
C GLN A 33 -25.65 7.29 -8.39
N ALA A 34 -25.14 6.04 -8.42
CA ALA A 34 -25.64 4.99 -9.30
C ALA A 34 -27.15 4.71 -9.15
N TRP A 35 -27.71 4.88 -7.95
CA TRP A 35 -29.08 4.49 -7.64
C TRP A 35 -29.99 5.70 -7.45
N ASP A 36 -29.50 6.79 -6.88
CA ASP A 36 -30.36 7.93 -6.52
C ASP A 36 -30.43 8.98 -7.63
N PHE A 37 -29.45 9.07 -8.54
CA PHE A 37 -29.35 10.19 -9.48
C PHE A 37 -30.08 9.85 -10.78
N ARG A 38 -31.05 10.67 -11.16
CA ARG A 38 -31.95 10.40 -12.28
C ARG A 38 -31.75 11.38 -13.44
N PRO A 39 -31.92 10.93 -14.71
CA PRO A 39 -31.82 11.82 -15.88
C PRO A 39 -32.70 13.07 -15.72
N GLY A 40 -32.16 14.24 -16.10
CA GLY A 40 -32.81 15.54 -15.91
C GLY A 40 -32.42 16.25 -14.60
N GLY A 41 -31.71 15.58 -13.69
CA GLY A 41 -31.11 16.19 -12.50
C GLY A 41 -29.80 16.94 -12.79
N ASN A 42 -29.48 17.92 -11.95
CA ASN A 42 -28.17 18.58 -11.98
C ASN A 42 -27.19 17.83 -11.08
N PHE A 43 -26.21 17.19 -11.71
CA PHE A 43 -25.22 16.35 -11.03
C PHE A 43 -24.54 17.04 -9.83
N VAL A 44 -24.09 18.28 -10.01
CA VAL A 44 -23.38 19.04 -8.96
C VAL A 44 -24.30 19.34 -7.77
N LEU A 45 -25.56 19.69 -8.05
CA LEU A 45 -26.53 19.96 -6.98
C LEU A 45 -26.93 18.70 -6.23
N GLU A 46 -27.12 17.58 -6.93
CA GLU A 46 -27.45 16.30 -6.31
C GLU A 46 -26.28 15.80 -5.44
N MET A 47 -25.02 15.97 -5.88
CA MET A 47 -23.84 15.68 -5.07
C MET A 47 -23.79 16.53 -3.79
N HIS A 48 -23.99 17.85 -3.91
CA HIS A 48 -24.00 18.75 -2.77
C HIS A 48 -25.13 18.39 -1.78
N LYS A 49 -26.32 18.08 -2.28
CA LYS A 49 -27.45 17.62 -1.45
C LYS A 49 -27.13 16.32 -0.74
N ALA A 50 -26.50 15.36 -1.42
CA ALA A 50 -26.11 14.09 -0.82
C ALA A 50 -25.09 14.31 0.31
N ALA A 51 -24.00 15.04 0.03
CA ALA A 51 -22.97 15.33 1.02
C ALA A 51 -23.51 16.11 2.24
N ALA A 52 -24.44 17.05 2.05
CA ALA A 52 -25.04 17.83 3.13
C ALA A 52 -26.19 17.10 3.86
N GLY A 53 -26.83 16.13 3.20
CA GLY A 53 -28.01 15.42 3.69
C GLY A 53 -27.71 14.10 4.40
N THR A 54 -26.43 13.72 4.48
CA THR A 54 -25.96 12.49 5.14
C THR A 54 -25.10 12.77 6.35
N GLU A 55 -25.15 11.89 7.35
CA GLU A 55 -24.35 12.01 8.57
C GLU A 55 -22.84 11.82 8.31
N LYS A 56 -22.50 10.89 7.41
CA LYS A 56 -21.12 10.53 7.08
C LYS A 56 -20.97 10.29 5.58
N THR A 57 -19.75 10.44 5.08
CA THR A 57 -19.37 10.20 3.70
C THR A 57 -18.34 9.07 3.64
N ILE A 58 -18.60 8.06 2.84
CA ILE A 58 -17.67 6.98 2.52
C ILE A 58 -16.97 7.34 1.21
N ALA A 59 -15.64 7.41 1.24
CA ALA A 59 -14.82 7.64 0.05
C ALA A 59 -14.21 6.31 -0.43
N VAL A 60 -14.62 5.87 -1.62
CA VAL A 60 -14.10 4.64 -2.25
C VAL A 60 -12.77 4.98 -2.92
N LEU A 61 -11.68 4.67 -2.23
CA LEU A 61 -10.32 4.99 -2.66
C LEU A 61 -9.79 3.96 -3.65
N SER A 62 -9.40 4.47 -4.80
CA SER A 62 -8.67 3.78 -5.86
C SER A 62 -7.67 4.77 -6.49
N GLU A 63 -6.80 4.29 -7.36
CA GLU A 63 -5.94 5.17 -8.15
C GLU A 63 -6.77 6.12 -9.04
N ASN A 64 -7.88 5.63 -9.62
CA ASN A 64 -8.79 6.45 -10.43
C ASN A 64 -9.48 7.54 -9.60
N TYR A 65 -9.82 7.24 -8.35
CA TYR A 65 -10.41 8.20 -7.42
C TYR A 65 -9.43 9.33 -7.07
N LEU A 66 -8.16 8.99 -6.83
CA LEU A 66 -7.11 9.96 -6.48
C LEU A 66 -6.66 10.82 -7.66
N ASN A 67 -6.62 10.25 -8.88
CA ASN A 67 -6.17 10.94 -10.08
C ASN A 67 -7.27 11.79 -10.76
N ALA A 68 -8.52 11.66 -10.33
CA ALA A 68 -9.61 12.44 -10.91
C ALA A 68 -9.55 13.92 -10.44
N GLU A 69 -9.34 14.84 -11.40
CA GLU A 69 -9.31 16.29 -11.16
C GLU A 69 -10.63 16.82 -10.54
N TYR A 70 -11.75 16.13 -10.77
CA TYR A 70 -13.09 16.60 -10.37
C TYR A 70 -13.64 15.97 -9.07
N THR A 71 -13.06 14.87 -8.56
CA THR A 71 -13.54 14.19 -7.33
C THR A 71 -13.07 14.87 -6.04
N HIS A 72 -12.13 15.81 -6.13
CA HIS A 72 -11.58 16.52 -4.98
C HIS A 72 -12.63 17.30 -4.19
N SER A 73 -13.67 17.84 -4.85
CA SER A 73 -14.70 18.64 -4.17
C SER A 73 -15.66 17.82 -3.30
N GLU A 74 -15.84 16.53 -3.61
CA GLU A 74 -16.85 15.68 -2.99
C GLU A 74 -16.48 15.29 -1.56
N TRP A 75 -15.25 14.84 -1.35
CA TRP A 75 -14.74 14.52 0.00
C TRP A 75 -14.14 15.74 0.72
N ALA A 76 -13.70 16.77 0.00
CA ALA A 76 -13.11 17.97 0.63
C ALA A 76 -14.10 18.70 1.54
N THR A 77 -15.40 18.65 1.23
CA THR A 77 -16.44 19.23 2.10
C THR A 77 -16.54 18.47 3.42
N ALA A 78 -16.59 17.13 3.37
CA ALA A 78 -16.57 16.28 4.57
C ALA A 78 -15.27 16.47 5.39
N PHE A 79 -14.13 16.55 4.70
CA PHE A 79 -12.84 16.82 5.34
C PHE A 79 -12.79 18.21 6.00
N THR A 80 -13.37 19.24 5.38
CA THR A 80 -13.41 20.59 5.96
C THR A 80 -14.27 20.66 7.22
N GLN A 81 -15.34 19.85 7.30
CA GLN A 81 -16.21 19.78 8.48
C GLN A 81 -15.56 19.04 9.67
N ASP A 82 -14.66 18.09 9.39
CA ASP A 82 -13.91 17.35 10.42
C ASP A 82 -12.45 17.11 10.00
N PRO A 83 -11.60 18.16 9.99
CA PRO A 83 -10.21 18.03 9.54
C PRO A 83 -9.36 17.14 10.45
N GLN A 84 -9.79 16.97 11.71
CA GLN A 84 -9.12 16.12 12.69
C GLN A 84 -9.65 14.68 12.69
N GLY A 85 -10.69 14.37 11.91
CA GLY A 85 -11.29 13.03 11.82
C GLY A 85 -11.93 12.52 13.12
N GLN A 86 -12.21 13.40 14.09
CA GLN A 86 -12.73 12.99 15.41
C GLN A 86 -14.16 12.50 15.35
N LYS A 87 -14.96 13.09 14.45
CA LYS A 87 -16.35 12.73 14.21
C LYS A 87 -16.48 11.63 13.15
N ARG A 88 -15.38 11.30 12.47
CA ARG A 88 -15.33 10.32 11.37
C ARG A 88 -16.38 10.63 10.32
N ILE A 89 -16.51 11.91 9.97
CA ILE A 89 -17.43 12.36 8.91
C ILE A 89 -16.99 11.79 7.57
N LEU A 90 -15.68 11.68 7.32
CA LEU A 90 -15.12 11.02 6.15
C LEU A 90 -14.55 9.65 6.54
N ILE A 91 -15.06 8.58 5.92
CA ILE A 91 -14.62 7.20 6.11
C ILE A 91 -14.02 6.70 4.79
N PRO A 92 -12.68 6.68 4.65
CA PRO A 92 -12.07 6.18 3.43
C PRO A 92 -12.01 4.64 3.43
N ILE A 93 -12.38 4.02 2.30
CA ILE A 93 -12.33 2.58 2.07
C ILE A 93 -11.53 2.34 0.80
N ARG A 94 -10.39 1.66 0.92
CA ARG A 94 -9.49 1.35 -0.19
C ARG A 94 -9.91 0.05 -0.88
N VAL A 95 -10.27 0.14 -2.15
CA VAL A 95 -10.70 -0.99 -2.99
C VAL A 95 -9.69 -1.37 -4.07
N GLY A 96 -8.76 -0.46 -4.38
CA GLY A 96 -7.66 -0.71 -5.31
C GLY A 96 -6.31 -0.34 -4.70
N GLU A 97 -5.23 -0.94 -5.20
CA GLU A 97 -3.87 -0.61 -4.79
C GLU A 97 -3.58 0.86 -5.08
N CYS A 98 -3.67 1.68 -4.04
CA CYS A 98 -3.39 3.10 -4.12
C CYS A 98 -2.78 3.60 -2.81
N LYS A 99 -2.06 4.71 -2.92
CA LYS A 99 -1.44 5.41 -1.80
C LYS A 99 -2.14 6.75 -1.63
N PRO A 100 -2.96 6.93 -0.59
CA PRO A 100 -3.57 8.23 -0.32
C PRO A 100 -2.50 9.32 -0.19
N THR A 101 -2.67 10.41 -0.95
CA THR A 101 -1.77 11.57 -0.94
C THR A 101 -2.47 12.80 -0.36
N GLY A 102 -1.72 13.88 -0.13
CA GLY A 102 -2.27 15.15 0.32
C GLY A 102 -3.04 15.06 1.64
N LEU A 103 -4.27 15.59 1.64
CA LEU A 103 -5.14 15.68 2.81
C LEU A 103 -5.73 14.33 3.27
N LEU A 104 -5.70 13.31 2.41
CA LEU A 104 -6.18 11.96 2.73
C LEU A 104 -5.11 11.10 3.41
N LYS A 105 -3.83 11.46 3.28
CA LYS A 105 -2.69 10.75 3.89
C LYS A 105 -2.80 10.53 5.42
N PRO A 106 -3.26 11.50 6.24
CA PRO A 106 -3.39 11.28 7.68
C PRO A 106 -4.62 10.46 8.09
N LEU A 107 -5.56 10.20 7.18
CA LEU A 107 -6.78 9.48 7.51
C LEU A 107 -6.55 7.96 7.54
N ILE A 108 -7.07 7.32 8.58
CA ILE A 108 -7.11 5.85 8.67
C ILE A 108 -8.20 5.36 7.70
N TYR A 109 -7.85 4.42 6.83
CA TYR A 109 -8.75 3.82 5.86
C TYR A 109 -8.95 2.33 6.13
N ALA A 110 -10.11 1.81 5.77
CA ALA A 110 -10.33 0.36 5.70
C ALA A 110 -9.74 -0.16 4.39
N ASP A 111 -9.06 -1.29 4.41
CA ASP A 111 -8.39 -1.85 3.24
C ASP A 111 -9.09 -3.15 2.80
N LEU A 112 -9.66 -3.14 1.60
CA LEU A 112 -10.35 -4.29 1.00
C LEU A 112 -9.50 -4.98 -0.08
N VAL A 113 -8.31 -4.46 -0.35
CA VAL A 113 -7.43 -5.00 -1.39
C VAL A 113 -6.95 -6.40 -1.00
N ASN A 114 -7.06 -7.36 -1.93
CA ASN A 114 -6.68 -8.76 -1.75
C ASN A 114 -7.46 -9.51 -0.65
N LEU A 115 -8.61 -8.99 -0.21
CA LEU A 115 -9.50 -9.72 0.70
C LEU A 115 -10.50 -10.60 -0.06
N SER A 116 -10.93 -11.69 0.57
CA SER A 116 -12.11 -12.42 0.12
C SER A 116 -13.38 -11.59 0.35
N GLU A 117 -14.46 -11.92 -0.35
CA GLU A 117 -15.75 -11.22 -0.21
C GLU A 117 -16.25 -11.15 1.24
N HIS A 118 -16.16 -12.26 1.96
CA HIS A 118 -16.57 -12.32 3.37
C HIS A 118 -15.67 -11.48 4.29
N GLU A 119 -14.36 -11.48 4.07
CA GLU A 119 -13.44 -10.62 4.82
C GLU A 119 -13.67 -9.14 4.51
N ALA A 120 -13.92 -8.81 3.25
CA ALA A 120 -14.21 -7.46 2.81
C ALA A 120 -15.53 -6.95 3.42
N GLN A 121 -16.57 -7.78 3.47
CA GLN A 121 -17.84 -7.44 4.11
C GLN A 121 -17.65 -7.11 5.60
N ASN A 122 -16.90 -7.95 6.31
CA ASN A 122 -16.57 -7.70 7.72
C ASN A 122 -15.73 -6.44 7.90
N ALA A 123 -14.80 -6.15 6.99
CA ALA A 123 -14.00 -4.94 7.03
C ALA A 123 -14.84 -3.67 6.79
N VAL A 124 -15.82 -3.71 5.86
CA VAL A 124 -16.77 -2.60 5.62
C VAL A 124 -17.60 -2.33 6.86
N LEU A 125 -18.23 -3.35 7.44
CA LEU A 125 -19.05 -3.19 8.65
C LEU A 125 -18.19 -2.78 9.86
N GLY A 126 -16.98 -3.33 9.96
CA GLY A 126 -16.00 -2.97 10.99
C GLY A 126 -15.54 -1.52 10.90
N ALA A 127 -15.45 -0.95 9.70
CA ALA A 127 -15.08 0.46 9.49
C ALA A 127 -16.10 1.43 10.09
N LEU A 128 -17.37 1.01 10.20
CA LEU A 128 -18.44 1.83 10.77
C LEU A 128 -18.50 1.76 12.30
N SER A 129 -18.05 0.66 12.88
CA SER A 129 -18.04 0.46 14.33
C SER A 129 -17.13 1.48 15.03
N GLU A 130 -17.54 1.97 16.20
CA GLU A 130 -16.67 2.79 17.06
C GLU A 130 -15.50 2.00 17.65
N ARG A 131 -15.62 0.66 17.63
CA ARG A 131 -14.62 -0.23 18.19
C ARG A 131 -14.38 -1.41 17.26
N ALA A 132 -13.18 -1.48 16.71
CA ALA A 132 -12.68 -2.65 15.97
C ALA A 132 -12.26 -3.78 16.93
N LYS A 133 -13.10 -4.11 17.92
CA LYS A 133 -12.87 -5.28 18.77
C LYS A 133 -13.35 -6.51 18.00
N PRO A 134 -12.51 -7.54 17.80
CA PRO A 134 -12.96 -8.77 17.19
C PRO A 134 -14.05 -9.45 18.04
N ASP A 135 -15.03 -10.07 17.37
CA ASP A 135 -16.13 -10.79 18.05
C ASP A 135 -15.63 -12.02 18.81
N SER A 136 -14.49 -12.58 18.38
CA SER A 136 -13.81 -13.68 19.03
C SER A 136 -12.51 -13.22 19.69
N LYS A 137 -12.09 -13.92 20.74
CA LYS A 137 -10.81 -13.63 21.38
C LYS A 137 -9.68 -13.90 20.36
N PRO A 138 -8.78 -12.93 20.10
CA PRO A 138 -7.64 -13.18 19.22
C PRO A 138 -6.78 -14.30 19.80
N GLN A 139 -6.25 -15.15 18.92
CA GLN A 139 -5.31 -16.18 19.32
C GLN A 139 -4.11 -15.55 20.03
N PHE A 140 -3.56 -16.27 21.01
CA PHE A 140 -2.41 -15.78 21.75
C PHE A 140 -1.18 -15.79 20.82
N PRO A 141 -0.49 -14.65 20.62
CA PRO A 141 0.62 -14.55 19.66
C PRO A 141 1.83 -15.44 20.01
N GLY A 142 1.90 -15.98 21.22
CA GLY A 142 2.93 -16.95 21.63
C GLY A 142 2.52 -18.42 21.53
N GLY A 143 1.31 -18.72 21.04
CA GLY A 143 0.83 -20.09 20.83
C GLY A 143 1.02 -20.47 19.37
N GLY A 144 2.25 -20.82 18.99
CA GLY A 144 2.52 -21.33 17.64
C GLY A 144 1.66 -22.55 17.34
N GLU A 145 0.83 -22.47 16.31
CA GLU A 145 0.13 -23.60 15.73
C GLU A 145 1.17 -24.57 15.14
N LYS A 146 1.50 -25.63 15.89
CA LYS A 146 1.80 -26.91 15.26
C LYS A 146 0.46 -27.57 14.96
N SER A 147 -0.13 -27.21 13.83
CA SER A 147 -1.19 -28.00 13.19
C SER A 147 -0.57 -29.28 12.66
N GLN A 148 -0.44 -30.28 13.53
CA GLN A 148 -0.41 -31.69 13.15
C GLN A 148 -1.41 -32.41 14.06
N GLN A 149 -2.51 -32.83 13.43
CA GLN A 149 -3.43 -33.88 13.83
C GLN A 149 -3.14 -34.51 15.21
N GLU A 150 -3.97 -34.18 16.20
CA GLU A 150 -4.17 -35.03 17.36
C GLU A 150 -4.92 -36.31 16.94
N SER A 151 -4.26 -37.21 16.21
CA SER A 151 -4.56 -38.63 16.36
C SER A 151 -3.91 -39.06 17.66
N LYS A 152 -4.71 -39.21 18.73
CA LYS A 152 -4.28 -39.79 20.00
C LYS A 152 -3.38 -41.00 19.74
N PRO A 153 -2.11 -41.02 20.19
CA PRO A 153 -1.34 -42.26 20.14
C PRO A 153 -1.93 -43.23 21.17
N LEU A 154 -2.44 -44.37 20.68
CA LEU A 154 -2.61 -45.56 21.50
C LEU A 154 -1.20 -46.04 21.94
N PHE A 155 -0.98 -46.13 23.24
CA PHE A 155 0.03 -47.03 23.82
C PHE A 155 -0.25 -48.46 23.32
N PRO A 156 0.77 -49.23 22.90
CA PRO A 156 1.55 -50.02 23.85
C PRO A 156 3.02 -50.25 23.43
N GLY A 157 3.79 -50.89 24.32
CA GLY A 157 5.25 -50.99 24.28
C GLY A 157 5.88 -51.95 23.26
N SER A 158 7.17 -52.23 23.54
CA SER A 158 8.19 -53.07 22.89
C SER A 158 8.85 -52.51 21.61
N CYS A 159 10.08 -51.98 21.78
CA CYS A 159 11.36 -52.56 21.31
C CYS A 159 11.77 -51.89 19.98
N GLU A 160 12.99 -51.42 19.73
CA GLU A 160 14.31 -51.68 20.31
C GLU A 160 15.27 -50.54 19.91
N LEU A 161 16.33 -50.40 20.70
CA LEU A 161 17.51 -49.53 20.55
C LEU A 161 18.26 -49.87 19.23
N VAL A 162 19.09 -49.04 18.59
CA VAL A 162 20.37 -48.41 19.00
C VAL A 162 20.84 -47.36 17.91
N PRO A 163 22.04 -46.73 17.91
CA PRO A 163 22.26 -45.31 18.26
C PRO A 163 22.94 -44.40 17.18
N GLN A 164 23.12 -43.13 17.58
CA GLN A 164 23.76 -41.95 16.96
C GLN A 164 25.18 -42.17 16.37
N ALA A 165 25.59 -41.46 15.30
CA ALA A 165 26.43 -40.23 15.28
C ALA A 165 27.36 -40.37 14.03
N HIS A 166 27.92 -39.39 13.30
CA HIS A 166 28.68 -38.16 13.59
C HIS A 166 28.72 -37.31 12.29
N MET A 167 28.55 -35.98 12.34
CA MET A 167 29.59 -34.94 12.13
C MET A 167 30.66 -35.22 11.04
N GLU A 168 30.72 -34.39 9.98
CA GLU A 168 31.82 -33.42 9.73
C GLU A 168 31.60 -32.55 8.46
N LYS A 169 32.02 -31.27 8.58
CA LYS A 169 32.11 -30.16 7.59
C LYS A 169 33.37 -30.33 6.70
N PRO A 170 33.72 -29.51 5.65
CA PRO A 170 33.48 -28.06 5.47
C PRO A 170 33.20 -27.54 4.02
N VAL A 171 32.42 -26.45 3.86
CA VAL A 171 32.83 -25.06 3.52
C VAL A 171 33.73 -24.90 2.29
N THR A 172 33.17 -24.31 1.23
CA THR A 172 33.89 -23.44 0.28
C THR A 172 33.11 -22.13 0.11
N ALA A 173 33.72 -21.03 0.57
CA ALA A 173 33.20 -19.67 0.41
C ALA A 173 33.58 -19.13 -0.98
N PRO A 174 32.69 -18.40 -1.68
CA PRO A 174 33.11 -17.55 -2.78
C PRO A 174 33.53 -16.15 -2.29
N LYS A 175 34.55 -15.64 -2.97
CA LYS A 175 35.41 -14.46 -2.77
C LYS A 175 34.69 -13.12 -2.47
N PRO A 176 35.37 -12.16 -1.81
CA PRO A 176 34.77 -10.89 -1.39
C PRO A 176 34.47 -9.97 -2.59
N LYS A 177 33.23 -9.45 -2.66
CA LYS A 177 32.86 -8.34 -3.55
C LYS A 177 33.69 -7.12 -3.13
N ARG A 178 34.46 -6.52 -4.05
CA ARG A 178 35.20 -5.26 -3.84
C ARG A 178 34.27 -4.21 -3.24
N SER A 179 34.40 -3.93 -1.94
CA SER A 179 33.63 -2.90 -1.27
C SER A 179 34.36 -1.56 -1.37
N LEU A 180 33.75 -0.55 -2.00
CA LEU A 180 34.29 0.81 -2.01
C LEU A 180 34.52 1.33 -0.58
N SER A 181 35.62 2.04 -0.37
CA SER A 181 35.96 2.73 0.88
C SER A 181 34.99 3.90 1.16
N PRO A 182 34.86 4.36 2.41
CA PRO A 182 33.98 5.49 2.74
C PRO A 182 34.28 6.79 1.96
N ALA A 183 35.56 7.04 1.65
CA ALA A 183 35.97 8.20 0.86
C ALA A 183 35.51 8.10 -0.61
N GLU A 184 35.64 6.92 -1.22
CA GLU A 184 35.20 6.65 -2.59
C GLU A 184 33.68 6.78 -2.73
N ARG A 185 32.92 6.31 -1.72
CA ARG A 185 31.45 6.46 -1.69
C ARG A 185 31.01 7.92 -1.63
N MET A 186 31.73 8.75 -0.87
CA MET A 186 31.43 10.17 -0.78
C MET A 186 31.75 10.90 -2.10
N ASN A 187 32.84 10.52 -2.77
CA ASN A 187 33.15 11.05 -4.09
C ASN A 187 32.12 10.64 -5.15
N LEU A 188 31.70 9.36 -5.14
CA LEU A 188 30.64 8.84 -6.01
C LEU A 188 29.33 9.60 -5.83
N LYS A 189 28.90 9.82 -4.58
CA LYS A 189 27.69 10.60 -4.29
C LYS A 189 27.79 12.03 -4.85
N ARG A 190 28.93 12.70 -4.63
CA ARG A 190 29.15 14.08 -5.13
C ARG A 190 29.10 14.15 -6.66
N LYS A 191 29.66 13.15 -7.35
CA LYS A 191 29.58 13.07 -8.82
C LYS A 191 28.14 12.90 -9.29
N LEU A 192 27.37 11.98 -8.69
CA LEU A 192 25.97 11.74 -9.04
C LEU A 192 25.07 12.96 -8.75
N ASP A 193 25.26 13.63 -7.61
CA ASP A 193 24.53 14.86 -7.26
C ASP A 193 24.81 15.99 -8.26
N GLY A 194 25.98 15.99 -8.90
CA GLY A 194 26.41 16.98 -9.89
C GLY A 194 26.03 16.65 -11.34
N LEU A 195 25.43 15.48 -11.61
CA LEU A 195 25.00 15.10 -12.96
C LEU A 195 23.76 15.90 -13.41
N PRO A 196 23.69 16.31 -14.68
CA PRO A 196 22.44 16.72 -15.31
C PRO A 196 21.38 15.61 -15.25
N PRO A 197 20.08 15.95 -15.12
CA PRO A 197 19.00 14.96 -15.05
C PRO A 197 18.99 13.96 -16.23
N GLN A 198 19.34 14.41 -17.43
CA GLN A 198 19.38 13.57 -18.63
C GLN A 198 20.46 12.47 -18.56
N GLN A 199 21.61 12.77 -17.95
CA GLN A 199 22.68 11.79 -17.75
C GLN A 199 22.31 10.79 -16.66
N LEU A 200 21.62 11.26 -15.61
CA LEU A 200 21.08 10.37 -14.57
C LEU A 200 20.02 9.42 -15.16
N ASP A 201 19.11 9.91 -15.99
CA ASP A 201 18.09 9.07 -16.65
C ASP A 201 18.72 8.02 -17.57
N THR A 202 19.78 8.38 -18.29
CA THR A 202 20.56 7.44 -19.12
C THR A 202 21.20 6.35 -18.25
N LEU A 203 21.79 6.73 -17.12
CA LEU A 203 22.40 5.80 -16.18
C LEU A 203 21.36 4.87 -15.51
N ILE A 204 20.17 5.40 -15.19
CA ILE A 204 19.04 4.60 -14.67
C ILE A 204 18.58 3.60 -15.74
N PHE A 205 18.46 4.02 -16.99
CA PHE A 205 18.10 3.14 -18.10
C PHE A 205 19.12 2.00 -18.29
N THR A 206 20.42 2.29 -18.24
CA THR A 206 21.47 1.26 -18.38
C THR A 206 21.51 0.27 -17.22
N LEU A 207 21.18 0.72 -16.02
CA LEU A 207 21.25 -0.11 -14.80
C LEU A 207 20.01 -0.98 -14.58
N GLU A 208 18.92 -0.72 -15.30
CA GLU A 208 17.62 -1.40 -15.18
C GLU A 208 17.23 -1.73 -13.72
N PRO A 209 17.22 -0.74 -12.80
CA PRO A 209 16.78 -0.99 -11.45
C PRO A 209 15.29 -1.38 -11.44
N PRO A 210 14.85 -2.23 -10.50
CA PRO A 210 13.44 -2.62 -10.38
C PRO A 210 12.49 -1.41 -10.34
N ASP A 211 11.37 -1.54 -11.04
CA ASP A 211 10.39 -0.48 -11.21
C ASP A 211 9.92 0.11 -9.88
N GLY A 212 9.80 1.44 -9.83
CA GLY A 212 9.32 2.18 -8.65
C GLY A 212 10.34 2.40 -7.53
N LEU A 213 11.59 1.89 -7.66
CA LEU A 213 12.66 2.17 -6.69
C LEU A 213 13.18 3.61 -6.78
N ILE A 214 13.39 4.09 -8.00
CA ILE A 214 13.86 5.45 -8.25
C ILE A 214 12.64 6.29 -8.61
N PRO A 215 12.30 7.32 -7.81
CA PRO A 215 11.11 8.10 -8.08
C PRO A 215 11.25 8.83 -9.43
N PRO A 216 10.22 8.81 -10.28
CA PRO A 216 10.22 9.57 -11.51
C PRO A 216 10.12 11.08 -11.20
N MET A 217 10.40 11.92 -12.19
CA MET A 217 10.10 13.35 -12.10
C MET A 217 8.62 13.54 -11.70
N PRO A 218 8.27 14.49 -10.80
CA PRO A 218 9.02 15.67 -10.38
C PRO A 218 9.87 15.52 -9.11
N ALA A 219 10.24 14.31 -8.70
CA ALA A 219 11.04 14.11 -7.49
C ALA A 219 12.38 14.88 -7.53
N PRO A 220 12.83 15.47 -6.40
CA PRO A 220 14.10 16.16 -6.33
C PRO A 220 15.27 15.28 -6.78
N HIS A 221 16.19 15.85 -7.57
CA HIS A 221 17.36 15.14 -8.12
C HIS A 221 18.17 14.41 -7.04
N GLY A 222 18.38 15.04 -5.89
CA GLY A 222 19.10 14.44 -4.76
C GLY A 222 18.41 13.20 -4.15
N ASP A 223 17.08 13.15 -4.21
CA ASP A 223 16.31 11.99 -3.73
C ASP A 223 16.43 10.82 -4.69
N ARG A 224 16.44 11.10 -6.00
CA ARG A 224 16.66 10.11 -7.07
C ARG A 224 18.06 9.49 -6.98
N VAL A 225 19.10 10.31 -6.76
CA VAL A 225 20.48 9.87 -6.54
C VAL A 225 20.59 9.01 -5.26
N SER A 226 19.92 9.42 -4.19
CA SER A 226 19.95 8.68 -2.92
C SER A 226 19.24 7.32 -3.05
N ALA A 227 18.12 7.26 -3.76
CA ALA A 227 17.40 6.02 -4.06
C ALA A 227 18.26 5.04 -4.88
N LEU A 228 18.92 5.53 -5.92
CA LEU A 228 19.85 4.75 -6.74
C LEU A 228 21.02 4.17 -5.92
N LEU A 229 21.64 4.99 -5.07
CA LEU A 229 22.76 4.54 -4.22
C LEU A 229 22.30 3.51 -3.17
N ASN A 230 21.11 3.69 -2.60
CA ASN A 230 20.53 2.75 -1.65
C ASN A 230 20.22 1.41 -2.31
N TRP A 231 19.67 1.43 -3.52
CA TRP A 231 19.47 0.22 -4.31
C TRP A 231 20.80 -0.46 -4.64
N ALA A 232 21.77 0.28 -5.19
CA ALA A 232 23.08 -0.26 -5.56
C ALA A 232 23.85 -0.86 -4.37
N LYS A 233 23.60 -0.41 -3.13
CA LYS A 233 24.15 -0.99 -1.90
C LYS A 233 23.39 -2.23 -1.42
N GLY A 234 22.12 -2.37 -1.78
CA GLY A 234 21.24 -3.45 -1.34
C GLY A 234 21.63 -4.83 -1.90
N THR A 235 21.06 -5.89 -1.30
CA THR A 235 21.34 -7.29 -1.67
C THR A 235 20.85 -7.69 -3.07
N GLY A 236 20.04 -6.84 -3.71
CA GLY A 236 19.57 -6.97 -5.10
C GLY A 236 20.02 -5.85 -6.04
N GLY A 237 21.01 -5.05 -5.62
CA GLY A 237 21.58 -3.97 -6.45
C GLY A 237 22.80 -4.40 -7.26
N CYS A 238 23.16 -3.58 -8.26
CA CYS A 238 24.34 -3.80 -9.10
C CYS A 238 25.69 -3.71 -8.34
N GLY A 239 25.69 -3.21 -7.10
CA GLY A 239 26.90 -2.93 -6.33
C GLY A 239 27.46 -1.54 -6.63
N LEU A 240 27.97 -0.86 -5.60
CA LEU A 240 28.49 0.51 -5.74
C LEU A 240 29.70 0.60 -6.69
N SER A 241 30.50 -0.46 -6.78
CA SER A 241 31.66 -0.53 -7.68
C SER A 241 31.25 -0.58 -9.15
N SER A 242 30.24 -1.39 -9.49
CA SER A 242 29.70 -1.48 -10.85
C SER A 242 28.98 -0.20 -11.27
N LEU A 243 28.28 0.45 -10.33
CA LEU A 243 27.67 1.76 -10.53
C LEU A 243 28.73 2.83 -10.86
N GLN A 244 29.89 2.78 -10.22
CA GLN A 244 30.99 3.71 -10.49
C GLN A 244 31.60 3.49 -11.87
N GLU A 245 31.76 2.24 -12.32
CA GLU A 245 32.31 1.92 -13.66
C GLU A 245 31.40 2.47 -14.77
N ILE A 246 30.08 2.23 -14.68
CA ILE A 246 29.08 2.72 -15.65
C ILE A 246 28.98 4.24 -15.63
N LEU A 247 29.12 4.86 -14.46
CA LEU A 247 29.14 6.32 -14.34
C LEU A 247 30.32 6.95 -15.08
N GLU A 248 31.51 6.36 -14.99
CA GLU A 248 32.71 6.89 -15.68
C GLU A 248 32.57 6.76 -17.22
N GLU A 249 31.93 5.70 -17.72
CA GLU A 249 31.65 5.55 -19.17
C GLU A 249 30.67 6.61 -19.70
N ILE A 250 29.67 7.00 -18.90
CA ILE A 250 28.68 8.01 -19.28
C ILE A 250 29.26 9.44 -19.22
N ILE A 251 30.17 9.70 -18.28
CA ILE A 251 30.82 11.01 -18.14
C ILE A 251 31.95 11.20 -19.19
N ASN A 252 32.69 10.14 -19.52
CA ASN A 252 33.77 10.15 -20.50
C ASN A 252 33.54 9.10 -21.61
N PRO A 253 32.64 9.38 -22.57
CA PRO A 253 32.50 8.52 -23.74
C PRO A 253 33.79 8.59 -24.57
N GLN A 254 34.36 7.43 -24.93
CA GLN A 254 35.49 7.31 -25.87
C GLN A 254 35.12 7.79 -27.28
#